data_AF-A0A6I1HQI5-F1
#
_entry.id   AF-A0A6I1HQI5-F1
#
_cell.length_a   1.000
_cell.length_b   1.000
_cell.length_c   1.000
_cell.angle_alpha   90.00
_cell.angle_beta   90.00
_cell.angle_gamma   90.00
#
_symmetry.space_group_name_H-M   'P 1'
#
loop_
_entity.id
_entity.type
_entity.pdbx_description
1 polymer ?
#
loop_
_entity_poly.entity_id
_entity_poly.type
_entity_poly.pdbx_seq_one_letter_code
_entity_poly.pdbx_strand_id
1 'polypeptide(L)'
;MTVNELVRFKLTDDEKARLREINKKREEERMASVARIRVEAAPLLAELHAVGLKIKSVGDLIGRAERYEAAIPILLKHLQMPYSDVIKETIARSLAVPEPAVMKAWPMLVDEYRNAPMGWGIKGPGDTKEFRLGAKDGLACALSIAVTNETMEELIDLVKDRTQGESRILLLSALRKSSNPLAQQAIEELSSDPDLAKEIASWRTR
;
A
#
# COMPACT_ATOMS: atom_id res chain seq x y z
N MET A 1 -4.51 35.55 28.61
CA MET A 1 -3.30 34.76 28.36
C MET A 1 -2.10 35.72 28.43
N THR A 2 -1.22 35.57 29.42
CA THR A 2 -0.13 36.53 29.66
C THR A 2 1.14 36.14 28.89
N VAL A 3 2.04 37.10 28.65
CA VAL A 3 3.36 36.86 28.01
C VAL A 3 4.17 35.78 28.74
N ASN A 4 3.97 35.62 30.06
CA ASN A 4 4.60 34.58 30.87
C ASN A 4 4.05 33.15 30.61
N GLU A 5 2.83 33.01 30.09
CA GLU A 5 2.27 31.71 29.69
C GLU A 5 2.83 31.23 28.34
N LEU A 6 3.24 32.15 27.46
CA LEU A 6 3.91 31.86 26.18
C LEU A 6 5.37 31.41 26.35
N VAL A 7 6.05 31.83 27.42
CA VAL A 7 7.44 31.42 27.72
C VAL A 7 7.51 29.94 28.14
N ARG A 8 6.43 29.37 28.72
CA ARG A 8 6.36 27.94 29.11
C ARG A 8 6.32 26.95 27.93
N PHE A 9 6.19 27.42 26.68
CA PHE A 9 6.14 26.57 25.49
C PHE A 9 7.40 26.64 24.61
N LYS A 10 8.43 27.39 25.01
CA LYS A 10 9.69 27.45 24.26
C LYS A 10 10.67 26.42 24.82
N LEU A 11 11.09 25.49 23.95
CA LEU A 11 12.20 24.58 24.25
C LEU A 11 13.41 25.40 24.72
N THR A 12 14.04 24.92 25.78
CA THR A 12 15.37 25.36 26.21
C THR A 12 16.39 25.12 25.10
N ASP A 13 17.54 25.80 25.15
CA ASP A 13 18.57 25.61 24.12
C ASP A 13 19.16 24.19 24.15
N ASP A 14 19.21 23.56 25.33
CA ASP A 14 19.58 22.15 25.50
C ASP A 14 18.56 21.21 24.85
N GLU A 15 17.25 21.47 25.03
CA GLU A 15 16.20 20.69 24.38
C GLU A 15 16.21 20.84 22.86
N LYS A 16 16.48 22.05 22.34
CA LYS A 16 16.67 22.28 20.90
C LYS A 16 17.89 21.52 20.39
N ALA A 17 19.00 21.50 21.12
CA ALA A 17 20.21 20.77 20.74
C ALA A 17 19.95 19.26 20.69
N ARG A 18 19.29 18.70 21.70
CA ARG A 18 18.87 17.28 21.73
C ARG A 18 17.94 16.94 20.56
N LEU A 19 16.96 17.81 20.28
CA LEU A 19 16.03 17.60 19.16
C LEU A 19 16.75 17.61 17.81
N ARG A 20 17.72 18.51 17.61
CA ARG A 20 18.56 18.54 16.40
C ARG A 20 19.34 17.24 16.23
N GLU A 21 19.93 16.72 17.30
CA GLU A 21 20.69 15.46 17.25
C GLU A 21 19.77 14.27 16.94
N ILE A 22 18.59 14.19 17.57
CA ILE A 22 17.58 13.17 17.28
C ILE A 22 17.16 13.24 15.81
N ASN A 23 16.89 14.43 15.29
CA ASN A 23 16.49 14.61 13.89
C ASN A 23 17.61 14.26 12.92
N LYS A 24 18.86 14.63 13.24
CA LYS A 24 20.04 14.27 12.43
C LYS A 24 20.20 12.76 12.33
N LYS A 25 20.14 12.04 13.47
CA LYS A 25 20.22 10.57 13.48
C LYS A 25 19.09 9.91 12.71
N ARG A 26 17.85 10.41 12.85
CA ARG A 26 16.69 9.91 12.08
C ARG A 26 16.87 10.12 10.58
N GLU A 27 17.41 11.27 10.19
CA GLU A 27 17.69 11.57 8.79
C GLU A 27 18.79 10.68 8.21
N GLU A 28 19.87 10.43 8.97
CA GLU A 28 20.91 9.47 8.60
C GLU A 28 20.36 8.05 8.44
N GLU A 29 19.56 7.57 9.40
CA GLU A 29 18.87 6.26 9.32
C GLU A 29 17.96 6.19 8.08
N ARG A 30 17.19 7.26 7.80
CA ARG A 30 16.29 7.36 6.64
C ARG A 30 17.07 7.32 5.33
N MET A 31 18.14 8.10 5.21
CA MET A 31 18.97 8.16 4.00
C MET A 31 19.66 6.82 3.73
N ALA A 32 20.12 6.14 4.78
CA ALA A 32 20.68 4.79 4.65
C ALA A 32 19.64 3.77 4.19
N SER A 33 18.42 3.82 4.73
CA SER A 33 17.31 2.96 4.29
C SER A 33 16.94 3.20 2.83
N VAL A 34 16.80 4.46 2.41
CA VAL A 34 16.55 4.83 1.01
C VAL A 34 17.64 4.31 0.07
N ALA A 35 18.91 4.39 0.48
CA ALA A 35 20.01 3.87 -0.33
C ALA A 35 19.91 2.34 -0.53
N ARG A 36 19.57 1.58 0.52
CA ARG A 36 19.40 0.12 0.43
C ARG A 36 18.22 -0.27 -0.45
N ILE A 37 17.08 0.40 -0.28
CA ILE A 37 15.88 0.23 -1.13
C ILE A 37 16.22 0.51 -2.60
N ARG A 38 17.03 1.54 -2.88
CA ARG A 38 17.43 1.88 -4.24
C ARG A 38 18.31 0.79 -4.88
N VAL A 39 19.21 0.19 -4.11
CA VAL A 39 20.03 -0.94 -4.57
C VAL A 39 19.16 -2.14 -4.91
N GLU A 40 18.23 -2.49 -4.03
CA GLU A 40 17.28 -3.59 -4.26
C GLU A 40 16.38 -3.34 -5.48
N ALA A 41 15.88 -2.12 -5.66
CA ALA A 41 15.01 -1.74 -6.77
C ALA A 41 15.74 -1.58 -8.13
N ALA A 42 17.07 -1.63 -8.16
CA ALA A 42 17.85 -1.33 -9.37
C ALA A 42 17.47 -2.20 -10.59
N PRO A 43 17.25 -3.53 -10.46
CA PRO A 43 16.83 -4.36 -11.60
C PRO A 43 15.46 -3.93 -12.15
N LEU A 44 14.49 -3.67 -11.28
CA LEU A 44 13.16 -3.19 -11.65
C LEU A 44 13.23 -1.83 -12.37
N LEU A 45 13.99 -0.87 -11.82
CA LEU A 45 14.14 0.44 -12.44
C LEU A 45 14.80 0.34 -13.82
N ALA A 46 15.78 -0.54 -14.00
CA ALA A 46 16.41 -0.75 -15.30
C ALA A 46 15.42 -1.26 -16.36
N GLU A 47 14.57 -2.23 -16.02
CA GLU A 47 13.53 -2.73 -16.94
C GLU A 47 12.48 -1.64 -17.24
N LEU A 48 12.05 -0.87 -16.24
CA LEU A 48 11.11 0.25 -16.44
C LEU A 48 11.70 1.35 -17.32
N HIS A 49 13.00 1.65 -17.18
CA HIS A 49 13.69 2.63 -18.03
C HIS A 49 13.81 2.14 -19.47
N ALA A 50 14.01 0.83 -19.68
CA ALA A 50 14.10 0.24 -21.01
C ALA A 50 12.80 0.37 -21.83
N VAL A 51 11.64 0.44 -21.16
CA VAL A 51 10.34 0.74 -21.80
C VAL A 51 10.00 2.23 -21.83
N GLY A 52 10.98 3.10 -21.54
CA GLY A 52 10.87 4.56 -21.70
C GLY A 52 10.39 5.33 -20.47
N LEU A 53 10.15 4.67 -19.32
CA LEU A 53 9.76 5.38 -18.10
C LEU A 53 10.97 6.00 -17.40
N LYS A 54 11.05 7.33 -17.40
CA LYS A 54 12.11 8.07 -16.70
C LYS A 54 11.69 8.40 -15.27
N ILE A 55 11.75 7.41 -14.38
CA ILE A 55 11.40 7.55 -12.96
C ILE A 55 12.61 7.35 -12.05
N LYS A 56 12.61 8.00 -10.88
CA LYS A 56 13.65 7.86 -9.85
C LYS A 56 13.33 6.75 -8.86
N SER A 57 12.04 6.50 -8.65
CA SER A 57 11.52 5.45 -7.78
C SER A 57 10.28 4.81 -8.39
N VAL A 58 9.98 3.56 -8.03
CA VAL A 58 8.73 2.91 -8.43
C VAL A 58 7.52 3.67 -7.88
N GLY A 59 7.67 4.31 -6.71
CA GLY A 59 6.63 5.13 -6.09
C GLY A 59 6.21 6.34 -6.94
N ASP A 60 7.04 6.76 -7.90
CA ASP A 60 6.71 7.84 -8.84
C ASP A 60 5.53 7.45 -9.77
N LEU A 61 5.15 6.18 -9.83
CA LEU A 61 3.99 5.68 -10.59
C LEU A 61 2.67 5.78 -9.82
N ILE A 62 2.73 5.89 -8.49
CA ILE A 62 1.54 5.92 -7.63
C ILE A 62 0.83 7.26 -7.81
N GLY A 63 -0.43 7.21 -8.26
CA GLY A 63 -1.24 8.42 -8.52
C GLY A 63 -0.79 9.22 -9.74
N ARG A 64 0.11 8.68 -10.58
CA ARG A 64 0.51 9.31 -11.84
C ARG A 64 -0.69 9.36 -12.79
N ALA A 65 -0.91 10.53 -13.39
CA ALA A 65 -2.00 10.75 -14.34
C ALA A 65 -1.71 10.14 -15.73
N GLU A 66 -0.44 10.16 -16.15
CA GLU A 66 -0.01 9.53 -17.39
C GLU A 66 -0.08 8.00 -17.28
N ARG A 67 -0.59 7.35 -18.32
CA ARG A 67 -0.66 5.89 -18.40
C ARG A 67 0.74 5.29 -18.60
N TYR A 68 0.91 4.07 -18.09
CA TYR A 68 2.18 3.34 -18.12
C TYR A 68 1.94 1.85 -18.40
N GLU A 69 1.07 1.56 -19.35
CA GLU A 69 0.63 0.21 -19.72
C GLU A 69 1.80 -0.71 -20.07
N ALA A 70 2.82 -0.17 -20.74
CA ALA A 70 4.04 -0.88 -21.11
C ALA A 70 4.84 -1.38 -19.89
N ALA A 71 4.67 -0.76 -18.72
CA ALA A 71 5.35 -1.16 -17.49
C ALA A 71 4.59 -2.22 -16.69
N ILE A 72 3.30 -2.44 -16.95
CA ILE A 72 2.48 -3.36 -16.15
C ILE A 72 3.02 -4.79 -16.20
N PRO A 73 3.40 -5.36 -17.35
CA PRO A 73 4.00 -6.70 -17.38
C PRO A 73 5.28 -6.80 -16.56
N ILE A 74 6.08 -5.73 -16.51
CA ILE A 74 7.31 -5.66 -15.73
C ILE A 74 6.96 -5.62 -14.23
N LEU A 75 6.04 -4.76 -13.81
CA LEU A 75 5.59 -4.67 -12.42
C LEU A 75 5.02 -6.01 -11.92
N LEU A 76 4.19 -6.68 -12.73
CA LEU A 76 3.63 -8.00 -12.38
C LEU A 76 4.72 -9.05 -12.21
N LYS A 77 5.69 -9.12 -13.14
CA LYS A 77 6.85 -10.02 -13.04
C LYS A 77 7.67 -9.74 -11.77
N HIS A 78 7.92 -8.47 -11.47
CA HIS A 78 8.74 -8.08 -10.33
C HIS A 78 8.03 -8.25 -8.98
N LEU A 79 6.70 -8.19 -8.94
CA LEU A 79 5.93 -8.46 -7.71
C LEU A 79 6.18 -9.88 -7.15
N GLN A 80 6.41 -10.85 -8.04
CA GLN A 80 6.66 -12.25 -7.71
C GLN A 80 8.11 -12.51 -7.26
N MET A 81 9.00 -11.52 -7.35
CA MET A 81 10.40 -11.65 -6.91
C MET A 81 10.52 -11.52 -5.38
N PRO A 82 11.59 -12.06 -4.77
CA PRO A 82 11.80 -12.03 -3.32
C PRO A 82 12.28 -10.66 -2.82
N TYR A 83 11.51 -9.62 -3.13
CA TYR A 83 11.72 -8.27 -2.66
C TYR A 83 11.27 -8.09 -1.21
N SER A 84 11.84 -7.08 -0.55
CA SER A 84 11.39 -6.62 0.74
C SER A 84 9.94 -6.10 0.69
N ASP A 85 9.31 -6.02 1.86
CA ASP A 85 7.93 -5.56 2.01
C ASP A 85 7.72 -4.16 1.39
N VAL A 86 8.63 -3.21 1.60
CA VAL A 86 8.49 -1.85 1.03
C VAL A 86 8.49 -1.84 -0.50
N ILE A 87 9.30 -2.68 -1.15
CA ILE A 87 9.31 -2.76 -2.61
C ILE A 87 8.05 -3.46 -3.11
N LYS A 88 7.65 -4.58 -2.48
CA LYS A 88 6.38 -5.26 -2.83
C LYS A 88 5.17 -4.35 -2.66
N GLU A 89 5.09 -3.59 -1.56
CA GLU A 89 4.05 -2.58 -1.32
C GLU A 89 4.02 -1.57 -2.47
N THR A 90 5.18 -1.02 -2.83
CA THR A 90 5.28 0.03 -3.85
C THR A 90 4.88 -0.50 -5.23
N ILE A 91 5.32 -1.71 -5.60
CA ILE A 91 4.91 -2.37 -6.86
C ILE A 91 3.40 -2.61 -6.86
N ALA A 92 2.85 -3.20 -5.80
CA ALA A 92 1.43 -3.53 -5.73
C ALA A 92 0.54 -2.28 -5.78
N ARG A 93 0.89 -1.20 -5.06
CA ARG A 93 0.18 0.09 -5.18
C ARG A 93 0.26 0.69 -6.57
N SER A 94 1.38 0.51 -7.27
CA SER A 94 1.54 0.96 -8.67
C SER A 94 0.72 0.12 -9.66
N LEU A 95 0.27 -1.07 -9.27
CA LEU A 95 -0.63 -1.91 -10.04
C LEU A 95 -2.12 -1.59 -9.79
N ALA A 96 -2.45 -0.67 -8.88
CA ALA A 96 -3.82 -0.23 -8.62
C ALA A 96 -4.33 0.74 -9.71
N VAL A 97 -4.34 0.27 -10.95
CA VAL A 97 -4.76 1.00 -12.15
C VAL A 97 -5.75 0.18 -12.99
N PRO A 98 -6.74 0.82 -13.64
CA PRO A 98 -7.82 0.12 -14.35
C PRO A 98 -7.36 -0.36 -15.74
N GLU A 99 -6.32 -1.18 -15.77
CA GLU A 99 -5.67 -1.63 -17.00
C GLU A 99 -5.95 -3.11 -17.26
N PRO A 100 -6.27 -3.52 -18.51
CA PRO A 100 -6.65 -4.90 -18.80
C PRO A 100 -5.61 -5.94 -18.39
N ALA A 101 -4.32 -5.60 -18.44
CA ALA A 101 -3.24 -6.49 -18.02
C ALA A 101 -3.27 -6.76 -16.51
N VAL A 102 -3.67 -5.80 -15.68
CA VAL A 102 -3.84 -5.98 -14.23
C VAL A 102 -5.05 -6.88 -13.95
N MET A 103 -6.18 -6.61 -14.62
CA MET A 103 -7.40 -7.43 -14.48
C MET A 103 -7.15 -8.89 -14.86
N LYS A 104 -6.41 -9.13 -15.95
CA LYS A 104 -6.02 -10.49 -16.38
C LYS A 104 -5.09 -11.19 -15.40
N ALA A 105 -4.33 -10.43 -14.61
CA ALA A 105 -3.44 -10.97 -13.59
C ALA A 105 -4.16 -11.29 -12.28
N TRP A 106 -5.50 -11.24 -12.24
CA TRP A 106 -6.31 -11.51 -11.06
C TRP A 106 -5.87 -12.74 -10.25
N PRO A 107 -5.73 -13.96 -10.84
CA PRO A 107 -5.36 -15.14 -10.04
C PRO A 107 -4.01 -14.97 -9.33
N MET A 108 -3.02 -14.40 -10.01
CA MET A 108 -1.69 -14.14 -9.43
C MET A 108 -1.76 -13.10 -8.31
N LEU A 109 -2.53 -12.02 -8.50
CA LEU A 109 -2.69 -10.98 -7.47
C LEU A 109 -3.39 -11.51 -6.21
N VAL A 110 -4.39 -12.39 -6.39
CA VAL A 110 -5.06 -13.06 -5.27
C VAL A 110 -4.09 -13.98 -4.53
N ASP A 111 -3.27 -14.75 -5.24
CA ASP A 111 -2.25 -15.61 -4.63
C ASP A 111 -1.22 -14.80 -3.84
N GLU A 112 -0.69 -13.71 -4.41
CA GLU A 112 0.22 -12.82 -3.68
C GLU A 112 -0.46 -12.19 -2.46
N TYR A 113 -1.74 -11.77 -2.55
CA TYR A 113 -2.47 -11.18 -1.43
C TYR A 113 -2.70 -12.17 -0.27
N ARG A 114 -3.11 -13.41 -0.58
CA ARG A 114 -3.32 -14.46 0.42
C ARG A 114 -2.02 -14.79 1.15
N ASN A 115 -0.91 -14.83 0.43
CA ASN A 115 0.41 -15.20 0.96
C ASN A 115 1.22 -14.04 1.55
N ALA A 116 0.79 -12.79 1.33
CA ALA A 116 1.52 -11.63 1.82
C ALA A 116 1.53 -11.59 3.37
N PRO A 117 2.70 -11.30 3.98
CA PRO A 117 2.80 -11.18 5.42
C PRO A 117 1.99 -9.98 5.92
N MET A 118 1.54 -10.07 7.17
CA MET A 118 0.73 -9.05 7.83
C MET A 118 1.26 -8.76 9.24
N GLY A 119 0.85 -7.63 9.81
CA GLY A 119 1.29 -7.20 11.14
C GLY A 119 2.61 -6.43 11.10
N TRP A 120 3.51 -6.75 12.04
CA TRP A 120 4.77 -6.06 12.23
C TRP A 120 5.95 -6.94 11.79
N GLY A 121 6.95 -6.34 11.14
CA GLY A 121 8.14 -7.05 10.68
C GLY A 121 9.19 -6.12 10.04
N ILE A 122 10.23 -6.72 9.47
CA ILE A 122 11.30 -6.01 8.76
C ILE A 122 10.79 -5.52 7.40
N LYS A 123 10.81 -4.20 7.18
CA LYS A 123 10.19 -3.59 6.00
C LYS A 123 11.13 -3.52 4.79
N GLY A 124 12.37 -3.10 5.03
CA GLY A 124 13.42 -2.96 4.03
C GLY A 124 14.67 -3.79 4.35
N PRO A 125 15.54 -4.01 3.35
CA PRO A 125 16.80 -4.70 3.57
C PRO A 125 17.62 -3.99 4.64
N GLY A 126 18.20 -4.73 5.58
CA GLY A 126 19.09 -4.18 6.62
C GLY A 126 18.40 -3.31 7.68
N ASP A 127 17.08 -3.24 7.70
CA ASP A 127 16.37 -2.65 8.84
C ASP A 127 16.49 -3.57 10.07
N THR A 128 16.62 -2.96 11.25
CA THR A 128 16.75 -3.66 12.54
C THR A 128 15.57 -3.45 13.46
N LYS A 129 14.63 -2.60 13.06
CA LYS A 129 13.40 -2.29 13.78
C LYS A 129 12.23 -2.89 13.02
N GLU A 130 11.24 -3.38 13.74
CA GLU A 130 9.98 -3.82 13.15
C GLU A 130 9.06 -2.62 12.87
N PHE A 131 8.41 -2.67 11.70
CA PHE A 131 7.42 -1.72 11.25
C PHE A 131 6.17 -2.46 10.80
N ARG A 132 5.04 -1.77 10.73
CA ARG A 132 3.83 -2.32 10.11
C ARG A 132 4.12 -2.60 8.62
N LEU A 133 3.92 -3.86 8.24
CA LEU A 133 4.10 -4.34 6.86
C LEU A 133 2.98 -3.80 5.96
N GLY A 134 3.32 -3.48 4.73
CA GLY A 134 2.45 -2.77 3.78
C GLY A 134 2.19 -3.51 2.48
N ALA A 135 2.90 -4.60 2.17
CA ALA A 135 2.72 -5.32 0.90
C ALA A 135 1.27 -5.78 0.70
N LYS A 136 0.66 -6.32 1.75
CA LYS A 136 -0.75 -6.79 1.72
C LYS A 136 -1.74 -5.66 1.46
N ASP A 137 -1.51 -4.47 2.05
CA ASP A 137 -2.34 -3.28 1.80
C ASP A 137 -2.20 -2.80 0.34
N GLY A 138 -0.99 -2.82 -0.21
CA GLY A 138 -0.75 -2.50 -1.62
C GLY A 138 -1.46 -3.47 -2.56
N LEU A 139 -1.43 -4.76 -2.26
CA LEU A 139 -2.14 -5.81 -3.01
C LEU A 139 -3.66 -5.65 -2.91
N ALA A 140 -4.19 -5.29 -1.75
CA ALA A 140 -5.61 -5.00 -1.59
C ALA A 140 -6.04 -3.79 -2.46
N CYS A 141 -5.21 -2.75 -2.56
CA CYS A 141 -5.45 -1.65 -3.49
C CYS A 141 -5.43 -2.10 -4.96
N ALA A 142 -4.51 -3.00 -5.34
CA ALA A 142 -4.47 -3.54 -6.70
C ALA A 142 -5.74 -4.34 -7.01
N LEU A 143 -6.14 -5.25 -6.13
CA LEU A 143 -7.34 -6.08 -6.28
C LEU A 143 -8.62 -5.25 -6.35
N SER A 144 -8.74 -4.19 -5.54
CA SER A 144 -9.93 -3.33 -5.56
C SER A 144 -10.13 -2.56 -6.87
N ILE A 145 -9.09 -2.45 -7.69
CA ILE A 145 -9.16 -1.87 -9.05
C ILE A 145 -9.23 -2.96 -10.13
N ALA A 146 -8.56 -4.09 -9.91
CA ALA A 146 -8.48 -5.20 -10.87
C ALA A 146 -9.76 -6.03 -10.99
N VAL A 147 -10.66 -5.96 -10.00
CA VAL A 147 -11.89 -6.74 -9.97
C VAL A 147 -12.78 -6.46 -11.18
N THR A 148 -13.42 -7.51 -11.66
CA THR A 148 -14.39 -7.50 -12.77
C THR A 148 -15.71 -8.10 -12.30
N ASN A 149 -16.74 -8.14 -13.15
CA ASN A 149 -17.99 -8.81 -12.78
C ASN A 149 -17.78 -10.32 -12.58
N GLU A 150 -16.88 -10.91 -13.37
CA GLU A 150 -16.52 -12.33 -13.34
C GLU A 150 -15.77 -12.71 -12.07
N THR A 151 -15.02 -11.78 -11.46
CA THR A 151 -14.21 -12.03 -10.26
C THR A 151 -14.80 -11.44 -8.98
N MET A 152 -16.02 -10.87 -9.05
CA MET A 152 -16.67 -10.22 -7.92
C MET A 152 -16.96 -11.18 -6.76
N GLU A 153 -17.36 -12.42 -7.04
CA GLU A 153 -17.63 -13.42 -6.01
C GLU A 153 -16.36 -13.73 -5.20
N GLU A 154 -15.23 -13.96 -5.87
CA GLU A 154 -13.97 -14.22 -5.18
C GLU A 154 -13.47 -13.00 -4.40
N LEU A 155 -13.69 -11.77 -4.90
CA LEU A 155 -13.42 -10.57 -4.11
C LEU A 155 -14.24 -10.56 -2.81
N ILE A 156 -15.53 -10.89 -2.88
CA ILE A 156 -16.41 -10.95 -1.71
C ILE A 156 -15.90 -12.00 -0.72
N ASP A 157 -15.46 -13.16 -1.19
CA ASP A 157 -14.86 -14.19 -0.33
C ASP A 157 -13.60 -13.68 0.38
N LEU A 158 -12.71 -12.96 -0.32
CA LEU A 158 -11.53 -12.34 0.28
C LEU A 158 -11.88 -11.27 1.34
N VAL A 159 -12.95 -10.50 1.10
CA VAL A 159 -13.43 -9.51 2.08
C VAL A 159 -14.02 -10.18 3.31
N LYS A 160 -14.73 -11.31 3.15
CA LYS A 160 -15.34 -12.09 4.24
C LYS A 160 -14.32 -12.88 5.06
N ASP A 161 -13.21 -13.28 4.45
CA ASP A 161 -12.17 -14.06 5.11
C ASP A 161 -11.37 -13.22 6.12
N ARG A 162 -11.78 -13.26 7.39
CA ARG A 162 -11.13 -12.52 8.48
C ARG A 162 -9.66 -12.88 8.69
N THR A 163 -9.17 -14.01 8.19
CA THR A 163 -7.75 -14.37 8.26
C THR A 163 -6.87 -13.45 7.43
N GLN A 164 -7.46 -12.69 6.50
CA GLN A 164 -6.76 -11.67 5.70
C GLN A 164 -6.51 -10.34 6.45
N GLY A 165 -6.98 -10.23 7.71
CA GLY A 165 -6.68 -9.11 8.60
C GLY A 165 -7.33 -7.79 8.18
N GLU A 166 -6.75 -6.67 8.63
CA GLU A 166 -7.31 -5.32 8.43
C GLU A 166 -7.29 -4.86 6.96
N SER A 167 -6.40 -5.39 6.12
CA SER A 167 -6.25 -5.01 4.71
C SER A 167 -7.54 -5.20 3.89
N ARG A 168 -8.45 -6.07 4.35
CA ARG A 168 -9.82 -6.26 3.80
C ARG A 168 -10.61 -4.95 3.68
N ILE A 169 -10.34 -3.97 4.55
CA ILE A 169 -10.98 -2.65 4.50
C ILE A 169 -10.76 -1.95 3.15
N LEU A 170 -9.60 -2.17 2.51
CA LEU A 170 -9.25 -1.53 1.24
C LEU A 170 -10.02 -2.16 0.05
N LEU A 171 -10.38 -3.44 0.17
CA LEU A 171 -11.18 -4.17 -0.81
C LEU A 171 -12.63 -3.66 -0.85
N LEU A 172 -13.16 -3.13 0.26
CA LEU A 172 -14.53 -2.58 0.32
C LEU A 172 -14.79 -1.48 -0.72
N SER A 173 -13.75 -0.75 -1.12
CA SER A 173 -13.89 0.32 -2.11
C SER A 173 -14.40 -0.18 -3.47
N ALA A 174 -14.08 -1.42 -3.85
CA ALA A 174 -14.61 -2.07 -5.04
C ALA A 174 -16.10 -2.39 -4.89
N LEU A 175 -16.50 -2.99 -3.76
CA LEU A 175 -17.91 -3.32 -3.50
C LEU A 175 -18.77 -2.06 -3.51
N ARG A 176 -18.31 -0.99 -2.83
CA ARG A 176 -19.02 0.29 -2.74
C ARG A 176 -19.26 0.94 -4.10
N LYS A 177 -18.30 0.82 -5.03
CA LYS A 177 -18.38 1.44 -6.37
C LYS A 177 -19.12 0.57 -7.39
N SER A 178 -19.39 -0.69 -7.04
CA SER A 178 -20.01 -1.66 -7.94
C SER A 178 -21.52 -1.52 -7.96
N SER A 179 -22.12 -1.66 -9.15
CA SER A 179 -23.57 -1.82 -9.32
C SER A 179 -24.02 -3.29 -9.25
N ASN A 180 -23.10 -4.22 -9.01
CA ASN A 180 -23.41 -5.65 -8.92
C ASN A 180 -24.29 -5.92 -7.68
N PRO A 181 -25.46 -6.58 -7.81
CA PRO A 181 -26.32 -6.92 -6.68
C PRO A 181 -25.61 -7.71 -5.57
N LEU A 182 -24.66 -8.59 -5.94
CA LEU A 182 -23.86 -9.35 -4.97
C LEU A 182 -22.99 -8.44 -4.10
N ALA A 183 -22.48 -7.34 -4.65
CA ALA A 183 -21.70 -6.38 -3.89
C ALA A 183 -22.57 -5.64 -2.86
N GLN A 184 -23.81 -5.30 -3.23
CA GLN A 184 -24.77 -4.66 -2.31
C GLN A 184 -25.13 -5.61 -1.16
N GLN A 185 -25.49 -6.85 -1.48
CA GLN A 185 -25.77 -7.88 -0.48
C GLN A 185 -24.57 -8.12 0.45
N ALA A 186 -23.36 -8.21 -0.10
CA ALA A 186 -22.15 -8.38 0.69
C ALA A 186 -21.92 -7.21 1.67
N ILE A 187 -22.15 -5.97 1.25
CA ILE A 187 -22.04 -4.78 2.12
C ILE A 187 -23.04 -4.86 3.29
N GLU A 188 -24.27 -5.31 3.03
CA GLU A 188 -25.29 -5.48 4.08
C GLU A 188 -24.85 -6.53 5.11
N GLU A 189 -24.38 -7.69 4.64
CA GLU A 189 -23.87 -8.76 5.51
C GLU A 189 -22.65 -8.30 6.35
N LEU A 190 -21.70 -7.61 5.70
CA LEU A 190 -20.47 -7.13 6.32
C LEU A 190 -20.67 -5.92 7.24
N SER A 191 -21.85 -5.30 7.24
CA SER A 191 -22.14 -4.14 8.10
C SER A 191 -22.05 -4.43 9.60
N SER A 192 -22.05 -5.71 9.97
CA SER A 192 -21.88 -6.22 11.33
C SER A 192 -20.48 -6.77 11.62
N ASP A 193 -19.58 -6.84 10.63
CA ASP A 193 -18.19 -7.28 10.83
C ASP A 193 -17.45 -6.25 11.71
N PRO A 194 -16.87 -6.62 12.87
CA PRO A 194 -16.29 -5.68 13.81
C PRO A 194 -15.11 -4.88 13.22
N ASP A 195 -14.42 -5.42 12.22
CA ASP A 195 -13.26 -4.79 11.59
C ASP A 195 -13.66 -3.86 10.44
N LEU A 196 -14.88 -4.03 9.88
CA LEU A 196 -15.35 -3.33 8.68
C LEU A 196 -16.55 -2.41 8.93
N ALA A 197 -17.33 -2.65 9.99
CA ALA A 197 -18.57 -1.93 10.29
C ALA A 197 -18.38 -0.42 10.37
N LYS A 198 -17.27 0.05 10.95
CA LYS A 198 -16.96 1.47 11.06
C LYS A 198 -16.81 2.14 9.69
N GLU A 199 -16.12 1.48 8.77
CA GLU A 199 -15.93 1.99 7.41
C GLU A 199 -17.26 2.00 6.65
N ILE A 200 -18.00 0.90 6.69
CA ILE A 200 -19.31 0.77 6.01
C ILE A 200 -20.31 1.81 6.54
N ALA A 201 -20.38 2.01 7.87
CA ALA A 201 -21.27 3.00 8.48
C ALA A 201 -20.95 4.45 8.04
N SER A 202 -19.67 4.75 7.77
CA SER A 202 -19.23 6.08 7.33
C SER A 202 -19.77 6.49 5.94
N TRP A 203 -20.31 5.55 5.17
CA TRP A 203 -20.85 5.83 3.84
C TRP A 203 -22.26 6.41 3.87
N ARG A 204 -23.02 6.16 4.94
CA ARG A 204 -24.41 6.66 5.11
C ARG A 204 -24.47 8.13 5.52
N THR A 205 -23.35 8.70 5.94
CA THR A 205 -23.24 10.10 6.43
C THR A 205 -22.73 11.08 5.37
N ARG A 206 -22.70 10.67 4.09
CA ARG A 206 -22.35 11.52 2.93
C ARG A 206 -23.47 11.48 1.91
#